data_AF-A0A673ZXD6-F1
#
_entry.id   AF-A0A673ZXD6-F1
#
_cell.length_a   1.000
_cell.length_b   1.000
_cell.length_c   1.000
_cell.angle_alpha   90.00
_cell.angle_beta   90.00
_cell.angle_gamma   90.00
#
_symmetry.space_group_name_H-M   'P 1'
#
loop_
_entity.id
_entity.type
_entity.pdbx_description
1 polymer ?
#
loop_
_entity_poly.entity_id
_entity_poly.type
_entity_poly.pdbx_seq_one_letter_code
_entity_poly.pdbx_strand_id
1 'polypeptide(L)'
;MLGSPSNNGGIRMLVPPASNDDRRVEFVALTAVHMERSEPSTPERAHPSHRTGLLGTPRPGRPGPRATTSASCKRYRKFQNFLYNVLERPRGWAFIYHAFIFLLVFSCLVLSVFSTIPGNQKIANEGLFILEFVMIVVFGLEYVVRVWASGCCCRYRGWQGRLRFARKPFCIIDFIVFVVSLAVIAAGTQGNVFATSALRSMRFLQILRMVRMDRRGGTWKLLGSVVYAHSKELITAWYIGFLVLIFASFLVYLAEKDVNTEFNTYADSLWWGTITLTTIGYGDKTPRTWLGRLLAAGFALLGVSFFALPAGILGSGFALKVQEQHRQKHFEKRRTPAASLIQAAWRLYSTDAQHSYLTVLLSSPTMLLLCVATDRPMDLTIPTVCICLSMV
;
A
#
# COMPACT_ATOMS: atom_id res chain seq x y z
N MET A 1 29.57 15.53 74.23
CA MET A 1 30.97 15.06 74.23
C MET A 1 31.12 14.06 73.09
N LEU A 2 32.09 14.30 72.19
CA LEU A 2 32.90 13.36 71.38
C LEU A 2 32.17 12.15 70.73
N GLY A 3 32.25 11.82 69.43
CA GLY A 3 33.10 12.22 68.32
C GLY A 3 33.32 11.02 67.36
N SER A 4 32.83 11.13 66.10
CA SER A 4 33.38 10.59 64.82
C SER A 4 33.39 9.05 64.53
N PRO A 5 33.69 8.58 63.28
CA PRO A 5 32.95 8.77 62.00
C PRO A 5 32.94 7.50 61.08
N SER A 6 32.17 7.47 59.99
CA SER A 6 32.34 6.63 58.76
C SER A 6 31.13 6.87 57.82
N ASN A 7 31.15 6.97 56.48
CA ASN A 7 32.13 7.27 55.43
C ASN A 7 31.31 7.46 54.12
N ASN A 8 31.81 8.29 53.19
CA ASN A 8 31.48 8.41 51.74
C ASN A 8 30.04 8.72 51.28
N GLY A 9 29.78 9.60 50.32
CA GLY A 9 30.65 10.37 49.42
C GLY A 9 29.75 11.12 48.43
N GLY A 10 29.93 12.44 48.35
CA GLY A 10 28.96 13.39 47.79
C GLY A 10 28.97 13.56 46.27
N ILE A 11 27.80 13.94 45.78
CA ILE A 11 27.51 14.45 44.43
C ILE A 11 27.94 15.93 44.40
N ARG A 12 28.75 16.32 43.41
CA ARG A 12 29.12 17.72 43.17
C ARG A 12 28.62 18.16 41.79
N MET A 13 27.62 19.04 41.78
CA MET A 13 27.24 19.85 40.61
C MET A 13 28.35 20.85 40.28
N LEU A 14 28.67 21.03 39.00
CA LEU A 14 29.30 22.25 38.49
C LEU A 14 28.74 22.64 37.10
N VAL A 15 28.48 23.94 37.01
CA VAL A 15 27.97 24.86 35.98
C VAL A 15 28.63 24.72 34.59
N PRO A 16 27.96 25.08 33.46
CA PRO A 16 28.55 24.99 32.12
C PRO A 16 29.30 26.28 31.72
N PRO A 17 30.35 26.21 30.88
CA PRO A 17 30.88 27.39 30.19
C PRO A 17 30.55 27.42 28.69
N ALA A 18 30.68 28.64 28.17
CA ALA A 18 30.23 29.14 26.88
C ALA A 18 31.07 28.69 25.67
N SER A 19 30.47 28.89 24.50
CA SER A 19 30.98 28.68 23.15
C SER A 19 32.05 29.69 22.74
N ASN A 20 33.22 29.21 22.31
CA ASN A 20 33.98 29.84 21.22
C ASN A 20 35.04 28.90 20.62
N ASP A 21 35.01 28.88 19.30
CA ASP A 21 36.11 28.81 18.33
C ASP A 21 36.88 27.50 18.01
N ASP A 22 37.20 27.45 16.72
CA ASP A 22 37.79 26.41 15.88
C ASP A 22 39.03 25.67 16.42
N ARG A 23 39.12 24.36 16.10
CA ARG A 23 40.34 23.72 15.57
C ARG A 23 40.17 22.26 15.13
N ARG A 24 40.52 22.04 13.86
CA ARG A 24 41.35 20.95 13.28
C ARG A 24 41.17 19.53 13.81
N VAL A 25 40.78 18.62 12.92
CA VAL A 25 41.23 17.23 12.94
C VAL A 25 42.07 16.99 11.68
N GLU A 26 43.30 16.57 11.92
CA GLU A 26 44.38 16.32 10.97
C GLU A 26 44.06 15.15 10.03
N PHE A 27 44.55 15.25 8.79
CA PHE A 27 44.71 14.12 7.89
C PHE A 27 46.19 14.00 7.51
N VAL A 28 46.77 12.86 7.85
CA VAL A 28 48.19 12.52 7.71
C VAL A 28 48.50 12.03 6.29
N ALA A 29 49.48 12.70 5.70
CA ALA A 29 50.55 12.27 4.79
C ALA A 29 50.30 11.17 3.73
N LEU A 30 50.68 11.50 2.49
CA LEU A 30 51.40 10.57 1.62
C LEU A 30 52.43 11.31 0.76
N THR A 31 53.62 10.73 0.74
CA THR A 31 54.94 11.26 0.42
C THR A 31 55.19 11.34 -1.08
N ALA A 32 55.92 12.37 -1.49
CA ALA A 32 56.51 12.53 -2.82
C ALA A 32 57.84 11.79 -2.95
N VAL A 33 58.09 11.11 -4.07
CA VAL A 33 59.43 10.83 -4.63
C VAL A 33 59.31 10.60 -6.14
N HIS A 34 59.85 11.49 -6.99
CA HIS A 34 60.85 11.11 -8.01
C HIS A 34 61.52 12.32 -8.70
N MET A 35 62.81 12.13 -8.99
CA MET A 35 63.82 13.11 -9.38
C MET A 35 63.80 13.54 -10.85
N GLU A 36 64.42 14.70 -11.09
CA GLU A 36 64.71 15.31 -12.39
C GLU A 36 66.15 14.98 -12.87
N ARG A 37 66.38 14.71 -14.17
CA ARG A 37 67.64 15.05 -14.90
C ARG A 37 67.56 14.95 -16.45
N SER A 38 67.71 16.11 -17.11
CA SER A 38 68.55 16.51 -18.29
C SER A 38 68.49 15.86 -19.71
N GLU A 39 68.04 16.69 -20.70
CA GLU A 39 68.69 17.15 -21.98
C GLU A 39 68.83 16.20 -23.25
N PRO A 40 69.05 16.68 -24.51
CA PRO A 40 68.01 16.97 -25.54
C PRO A 40 68.25 16.37 -26.96
N SER A 41 67.24 16.37 -27.87
CA SER A 41 67.40 16.47 -29.35
C SER A 41 66.05 16.46 -30.12
N THR A 42 66.02 17.18 -31.24
CA THR A 42 64.88 17.60 -32.09
C THR A 42 64.50 16.56 -33.19
N PRO A 43 63.63 16.85 -34.20
CA PRO A 43 62.16 16.95 -34.13
C PRO A 43 61.44 16.09 -35.21
N GLU A 44 60.24 15.51 -34.97
CA GLU A 44 59.20 15.43 -36.03
C GLU A 44 57.81 14.94 -35.57
N ARG A 45 56.81 15.56 -36.21
CA ARG A 45 55.41 15.16 -36.44
C ARG A 45 54.33 15.47 -35.40
N ALA A 46 53.34 16.20 -35.92
CA ALA A 46 52.26 16.86 -35.25
C ALA A 46 51.13 15.91 -34.81
N HIS A 47 50.65 16.12 -33.58
CA HIS A 47 49.31 15.73 -33.12
C HIS A 47 48.59 16.97 -32.58
N PRO A 48 47.27 17.15 -32.83
CA PRO A 48 46.53 18.29 -32.28
C PRO A 48 46.51 18.21 -30.76
N SER A 49 46.93 19.31 -30.14
CA SER A 49 47.19 19.45 -28.72
C SER A 49 45.97 19.21 -27.82
N HIS A 50 46.08 18.21 -26.94
CA HIS A 50 45.32 18.17 -25.70
C HIS A 50 45.84 19.30 -24.80
N ARG A 51 45.15 20.45 -24.75
CA ARG A 51 45.47 21.52 -23.80
C ARG A 51 45.10 21.07 -22.38
N THR A 52 46.08 20.52 -21.67
CA THR A 52 46.04 20.28 -20.22
C THR A 52 46.16 21.61 -19.47
N GLY A 53 45.34 21.79 -18.42
CA GLY A 53 45.50 22.91 -17.49
C GLY A 53 46.64 22.66 -16.51
N LEU A 54 47.07 23.70 -15.79
CA LEU A 54 48.22 23.71 -14.86
C LEU A 54 48.13 22.71 -13.68
N LEU A 55 47.02 21.96 -13.55
CA LEU A 55 46.78 20.96 -12.50
C LEU A 55 46.47 19.55 -13.07
N GLY A 56 46.71 19.30 -14.36
CA GLY A 56 46.53 17.99 -14.99
C GLY A 56 45.08 17.49 -15.12
N THR A 57 44.07 18.30 -14.74
CA THR A 57 42.66 17.93 -14.92
C THR A 57 42.16 18.33 -16.32
N PRO A 58 41.41 17.46 -17.02
CA PRO A 58 40.75 17.84 -18.26
C PRO A 58 39.74 18.96 -18.00
N ARG A 59 39.86 20.10 -18.70
CA ARG A 59 38.80 21.11 -18.67
C ARG A 59 37.50 20.48 -19.20
N PRO A 60 36.33 20.78 -18.60
CA PRO A 60 35.06 20.28 -19.11
C PRO A 60 34.90 20.73 -20.57
N GLY A 61 34.90 19.77 -21.48
CA GLY A 61 34.68 20.01 -22.90
C GLY A 61 33.34 20.71 -23.12
N ARG A 62 33.31 21.60 -24.12
CA ARG A 62 32.10 22.29 -24.58
C ARG A 62 30.96 21.27 -24.72
N PRO A 63 29.75 21.53 -24.20
CA PRO A 63 28.66 20.55 -24.22
C PRO A 63 28.33 20.18 -25.66
N GLY A 64 28.78 19.01 -26.10
CA GLY A 64 28.42 18.46 -27.40
C GLY A 64 26.94 18.07 -27.44
N PRO A 65 26.37 17.80 -28.63
CA PRO A 65 24.96 17.43 -28.83
C PRO A 65 24.48 16.17 -28.07
N ARG A 66 25.39 15.40 -27.43
CA ARG A 66 25.05 14.32 -26.48
C ARG A 66 24.65 14.81 -25.07
N ALA A 67 25.06 16.01 -24.67
CA ALA A 67 24.70 16.58 -23.37
C ALA A 67 23.24 17.05 -23.33
N THR A 68 22.71 17.55 -24.46
CA THR A 68 21.32 18.01 -24.60
C THR A 68 20.32 16.85 -24.63
N THR A 69 20.66 15.74 -25.30
CA THR A 69 19.85 14.49 -25.25
C THR A 69 19.85 13.86 -23.86
N SER A 70 20.99 13.86 -23.16
CA SER A 70 21.09 13.41 -21.75
C SER A 70 20.24 14.25 -20.79
N ALA A 71 20.24 15.58 -20.94
CA ALA A 71 19.42 16.48 -20.12
C ALA A 71 17.92 16.33 -20.37
N SER A 72 17.51 16.09 -21.62
CA SER A 72 16.11 15.82 -21.99
C SER A 72 15.63 14.47 -21.42
N CYS A 73 16.47 13.43 -21.50
CA CYS A 73 16.20 12.12 -20.88
C CYS A 73 16.08 12.20 -19.34
N LYS A 74 16.88 13.04 -18.68
CA LYS A 74 16.79 13.28 -17.23
C LYS A 74 15.48 13.99 -16.85
N ARG A 75 15.08 15.03 -17.59
CA ARG A 75 13.80 15.74 -17.38
C ARG A 75 12.61 14.81 -17.58
N TYR A 76 12.63 14.00 -18.64
CA TYR A 76 11.62 12.98 -18.90
C TYR A 76 11.47 12.00 -17.72
N ARG A 77 12.57 11.41 -17.24
CA ARG A 77 12.53 10.47 -16.11
C ARG A 77 12.08 11.12 -14.81
N LYS A 78 12.47 12.39 -14.57
CA LYS A 78 12.03 13.15 -13.40
C LYS A 78 10.52 13.38 -13.44
N PHE A 79 9.96 13.77 -14.59
CA PHE A 79 8.53 13.95 -14.78
C PHE A 79 7.75 12.64 -14.63
N GLN A 80 8.26 11.54 -15.23
CA GLN A 80 7.66 10.22 -15.13
C GLN A 80 7.61 9.73 -13.66
N ASN A 81 8.70 9.93 -12.90
CA ASN A 81 8.75 9.59 -11.48
C ASN A 81 7.85 10.51 -10.64
N PHE A 82 7.74 11.79 -10.99
CA PHE A 82 6.81 12.72 -10.33
C PHE A 82 5.36 12.26 -10.51
N LEU A 83 4.92 11.98 -11.74
CA LEU A 83 3.57 11.48 -12.03
C LEU A 83 3.30 10.14 -11.34
N TYR A 84 4.26 9.21 -11.38
CA TYR A 84 4.14 7.94 -10.67
C TYR A 84 3.96 8.14 -9.17
N ASN A 85 4.70 9.06 -8.55
CA ASN A 85 4.55 9.36 -7.13
C ASN A 85 3.19 10.03 -6.83
N VAL A 86 2.70 10.95 -7.66
CA VAL A 86 1.37 11.56 -7.47
C VAL A 86 0.25 10.53 -7.57
N LEU A 87 0.32 9.63 -8.57
CA LEU A 87 -0.73 8.65 -8.87
C LEU A 87 -0.70 7.42 -7.95
N GLU A 88 0.49 6.93 -7.56
CA GLU A 88 0.64 5.71 -6.75
C GLU A 88 0.86 6.04 -5.26
N ARG A 89 1.47 7.19 -4.96
CA ARG A 89 1.91 7.59 -3.62
C ARG A 89 1.50 9.02 -3.23
N PRO A 90 0.20 9.28 -3.04
CA PRO A 90 -0.24 10.61 -2.67
C PRO A 90 0.44 11.09 -1.39
N ARG A 91 1.14 12.22 -1.51
CA ARG A 91 1.68 13.01 -0.40
C ARG A 91 1.37 14.48 -0.67
N GLY A 92 1.00 15.22 0.38
CA GLY A 92 0.64 16.64 0.27
C GLY A 92 -0.47 16.87 -0.74
N TRP A 93 -0.23 17.76 -1.71
CA TRP A 93 -1.17 18.23 -2.72
C TRP A 93 -1.77 17.15 -3.63
N ALA A 94 -1.11 16.00 -3.77
CA ALA A 94 -1.67 14.88 -4.53
C ALA A 94 -3.01 14.40 -3.96
N PHE A 95 -3.28 14.62 -2.67
CA PHE A 95 -4.55 14.25 -2.04
C PHE A 95 -5.77 14.92 -2.71
N ILE A 96 -5.63 16.15 -3.21
CA ILE A 96 -6.71 16.89 -3.88
C ILE A 96 -7.18 16.14 -5.13
N TYR A 97 -6.24 15.60 -5.92
CA TYR A 97 -6.58 14.80 -7.10
C TYR A 97 -7.36 13.53 -6.74
N HIS A 98 -6.89 12.78 -5.73
CA HIS A 98 -7.59 11.57 -5.30
C HIS A 98 -8.96 11.88 -4.68
N ALA A 99 -9.09 12.99 -3.96
CA ALA A 99 -10.36 13.47 -3.42
C ALA A 99 -11.34 13.87 -4.54
N PHE A 100 -10.84 14.54 -5.60
CA PHE A 100 -11.63 14.86 -6.79
C PHE A 100 -12.14 13.59 -7.49
N ILE A 101 -11.27 12.62 -7.72
CA ILE A 101 -11.67 11.33 -8.32
C ILE A 101 -12.68 10.59 -7.42
N PHE A 102 -12.49 10.62 -6.11
CA PHE A 102 -13.45 10.05 -5.15
C PHE A 102 -14.82 10.72 -5.26
N LEU A 103 -14.87 12.06 -5.26
CA LEU A 103 -16.10 12.82 -5.37
C LEU A 103 -16.82 12.56 -6.71
N LEU A 104 -16.06 12.42 -7.80
CA LEU A 104 -16.59 12.09 -9.13
C LEU A 104 -17.19 10.66 -9.18
N VAL A 105 -16.56 9.68 -8.53
CA VAL A 105 -17.14 8.32 -8.38
C VAL A 105 -18.37 8.34 -7.48
N PHE A 106 -18.30 9.08 -6.36
CA PHE A 106 -19.38 9.18 -5.39
C PHE A 106 -20.63 9.86 -5.98
N SER A 107 -20.47 10.94 -6.75
CA SER A 107 -21.59 11.61 -7.41
C SER A 107 -22.27 10.70 -8.44
N CYS A 108 -21.51 9.87 -9.16
CA CYS A 108 -22.06 8.83 -10.04
C CYS A 108 -22.93 7.83 -9.27
N LEU A 109 -22.46 7.35 -8.12
CA LEU A 109 -23.21 6.43 -7.26
C LEU A 109 -24.52 7.07 -6.76
N VAL A 110 -24.46 8.33 -6.31
CA VAL A 110 -25.62 9.08 -5.83
C VAL A 110 -26.65 9.27 -6.94
N LEU A 111 -26.22 9.71 -8.15
CA LEU A 111 -27.12 9.82 -9.30
C LEU A 111 -27.71 8.48 -9.72
N SER A 112 -26.95 7.38 -9.59
CA SER A 112 -27.48 6.03 -9.83
C SER A 112 -28.60 5.68 -8.84
N VAL A 113 -28.49 6.04 -7.56
CA VAL A 113 -29.60 5.88 -6.61
C VAL A 113 -30.79 6.78 -6.97
N PHE A 114 -30.56 8.03 -7.37
CA PHE A 114 -31.67 8.91 -7.81
C PHE A 114 -32.39 8.38 -9.04
N SER A 115 -31.67 7.68 -9.93
CA SER A 115 -32.25 7.10 -11.14
C SER A 115 -33.18 5.91 -10.90
N THR A 116 -33.25 5.38 -9.67
CA THR A 116 -34.24 4.36 -9.29
C THR A 116 -35.55 4.95 -8.77
N ILE A 117 -35.59 6.25 -8.48
CA ILE A 117 -36.79 6.94 -8.00
C ILE A 117 -37.62 7.39 -9.22
N PRO A 118 -38.89 6.96 -9.37
CA PRO A 118 -39.68 7.21 -10.58
C PRO A 118 -39.89 8.71 -10.86
N GLY A 119 -39.93 9.56 -9.83
CA GLY A 119 -40.11 11.02 -9.98
C GLY A 119 -38.94 11.75 -10.65
N ASN A 120 -37.69 11.29 -10.45
CA ASN A 120 -36.48 11.96 -10.94
C ASN A 120 -35.73 11.15 -12.02
N GLN A 121 -36.32 10.05 -12.48
CA GLN A 121 -35.65 9.07 -13.33
C GLN A 121 -35.09 9.66 -14.63
N LYS A 122 -35.82 10.55 -15.31
CA LYS A 122 -35.40 11.12 -16.61
C LYS A 122 -34.14 11.98 -16.46
N ILE A 123 -34.19 12.98 -15.57
CA ILE A 123 -33.09 13.90 -15.29
C ILE A 123 -31.87 13.13 -14.77
N ALA A 124 -32.09 12.16 -13.87
CA ALA A 124 -31.01 11.35 -13.32
C ALA A 124 -30.35 10.47 -14.39
N ASN A 125 -31.12 9.90 -15.33
CA ASN A 125 -30.57 9.09 -16.41
C ASN A 125 -29.72 9.92 -17.39
N GLU A 126 -30.17 11.12 -17.75
CA GLU A 126 -29.41 12.03 -18.61
C GLU A 126 -28.10 12.45 -17.95
N GLY A 127 -28.16 12.88 -16.67
CA GLY A 127 -26.98 13.21 -15.89
C GLY A 127 -26.02 12.03 -15.73
N LEU A 128 -26.55 10.81 -15.50
CA LEU A 128 -25.76 9.60 -15.36
C LEU A 128 -25.00 9.26 -16.66
N PHE A 129 -25.64 9.41 -17.83
CA PHE A 129 -25.00 9.16 -19.12
C PHE A 129 -23.83 10.12 -19.36
N ILE A 130 -24.02 11.42 -19.10
CA ILE A 130 -22.95 12.43 -19.23
C ILE A 130 -21.80 12.12 -18.27
N LEU A 131 -22.11 11.85 -17.00
CA LEU A 131 -21.11 11.57 -15.98
C LEU A 131 -20.36 10.27 -16.29
N GLU A 132 -21.03 9.23 -16.76
CA GLU A 132 -20.42 7.98 -17.18
C GLU A 132 -19.45 8.16 -18.36
N PHE A 133 -19.81 8.97 -19.36
CA PHE A 133 -18.92 9.31 -20.45
C PHE A 133 -17.66 10.03 -19.94
N VAL A 134 -17.83 11.07 -19.12
CA VAL A 134 -16.71 11.81 -18.49
C VAL A 134 -15.80 10.86 -17.71
N MET A 135 -16.39 9.93 -16.97
CA MET A 135 -15.67 8.94 -16.16
C MET A 135 -14.83 7.99 -17.00
N ILE A 136 -15.36 7.50 -18.12
CA ILE A 136 -14.61 6.63 -19.03
C ILE A 136 -13.39 7.37 -19.59
N VAL A 137 -13.55 8.64 -19.98
CA VAL A 137 -12.45 9.46 -20.47
C VAL A 137 -11.40 9.67 -19.37
N VAL A 138 -11.82 10.11 -18.19
CA VAL A 138 -10.92 10.39 -17.06
C VAL A 138 -10.17 9.13 -16.63
N PHE A 139 -10.84 7.98 -16.49
CA PHE A 139 -10.20 6.73 -16.06
C PHE A 139 -9.39 6.06 -17.16
N GLY A 140 -9.82 6.13 -18.41
CA GLY A 140 -9.03 5.66 -19.54
C GLY A 140 -7.69 6.40 -19.60
N LEU A 141 -7.73 7.73 -19.49
CA LEU A 141 -6.53 8.56 -19.44
C LEU A 141 -5.69 8.26 -18.19
N GLU A 142 -6.31 8.18 -17.00
CA GLU A 142 -5.59 7.84 -15.76
C GLU A 142 -4.88 6.49 -15.88
N TYR A 143 -5.55 5.46 -16.41
CA TYR A 143 -4.98 4.12 -16.59
C TYR A 143 -3.78 4.15 -17.55
N VAL A 144 -3.91 4.80 -18.71
CA VAL A 144 -2.82 4.93 -19.70
C VAL A 144 -1.64 5.68 -19.10
N VAL A 145 -1.88 6.82 -18.45
CA VAL A 145 -0.82 7.60 -17.78
C VAL A 145 -0.16 6.78 -16.68
N ARG A 146 -0.91 6.00 -15.90
CA ARG A 146 -0.38 5.15 -14.82
C ARG A 146 0.52 4.03 -15.37
N VAL A 147 0.08 3.31 -16.40
CA VAL A 147 0.87 2.26 -17.05
C VAL A 147 2.13 2.86 -17.68
N TRP A 148 2.03 4.02 -18.33
CA TRP A 148 3.19 4.72 -18.88
C TRP A 148 4.16 5.20 -17.79
N ALA A 149 3.64 5.81 -16.71
CA ALA A 149 4.43 6.32 -15.60
C ALA A 149 5.18 5.21 -14.84
N SER A 150 4.61 3.99 -14.78
CA SER A 150 5.24 2.82 -14.13
C SER A 150 6.65 2.49 -14.67
N GLY A 151 6.96 2.89 -15.91
CA GLY A 151 8.27 2.73 -16.52
C GLY A 151 9.41 3.51 -15.87
N CYS A 152 9.14 4.37 -14.88
CA CYS A 152 10.18 5.04 -14.10
C CYS A 152 10.95 4.07 -13.18
N CYS A 153 10.30 3.00 -12.72
CA CYS A 153 10.91 1.99 -11.88
C CYS A 153 11.72 0.98 -12.71
N CYS A 154 12.95 0.69 -12.29
CA CYS A 154 13.82 -0.28 -12.97
C CYS A 154 13.18 -1.67 -13.12
N ARG A 155 12.30 -2.06 -12.18
CA ARG A 155 11.57 -3.35 -12.18
C ARG A 155 10.53 -3.48 -13.30
N TYR A 156 10.02 -2.37 -13.84
CA TYR A 156 8.97 -2.36 -14.87
C TYR A 156 9.45 -1.73 -16.19
N ARG A 157 10.76 -1.80 -16.45
CA ARG A 157 11.36 -1.25 -17.68
C ARG A 157 11.04 -2.14 -18.89
N GLY A 158 10.79 -1.52 -20.04
CA GLY A 158 10.42 -2.22 -21.29
C GLY A 158 8.97 -2.71 -21.35
N TRP A 159 8.58 -3.32 -22.47
CA TRP A 159 7.22 -3.81 -22.71
C TRP A 159 6.81 -4.93 -21.74
N GLN A 160 7.70 -5.91 -21.52
CA GLN A 160 7.46 -7.02 -20.58
C GLN A 160 7.32 -6.53 -19.13
N GLY A 161 8.09 -5.50 -18.74
CA GLY A 161 8.00 -4.87 -17.43
C GLY A 161 6.65 -4.16 -17.21
N ARG A 162 6.16 -3.45 -18.23
CA ARG A 162 4.83 -2.80 -18.20
C ARG A 162 3.69 -3.82 -18.15
N LEU A 163 3.78 -4.92 -18.90
CA LEU A 163 2.78 -6.00 -18.83
C LEU A 163 2.74 -6.66 -17.45
N ARG A 164 3.91 -6.83 -16.81
CA ARG A 164 4.00 -7.30 -15.42
C ARG A 164 3.31 -6.35 -14.44
N PHE A 165 3.37 -5.03 -14.68
CA PHE A 165 2.64 -4.04 -13.89
C PHE A 165 1.12 -4.15 -14.09
N ALA A 166 0.67 -4.28 -15.35
CA ALA A 166 -0.75 -4.42 -15.69
C ALA A 166 -1.39 -5.69 -15.09
N ARG A 167 -0.62 -6.77 -14.86
CA ARG A 167 -1.07 -8.01 -14.22
C ARG A 167 -1.29 -7.91 -12.70
N LYS A 168 -1.07 -6.75 -12.07
CA LYS A 168 -1.43 -6.57 -10.66
C LYS A 168 -2.96 -6.59 -10.49
N PRO A 169 -3.51 -7.17 -9.41
CA PRO A 169 -4.95 -7.37 -9.25
C PRO A 169 -5.75 -6.06 -9.36
N PHE A 170 -5.27 -4.97 -8.74
CA PHE A 170 -5.94 -3.66 -8.84
C PHE A 170 -5.89 -3.03 -10.24
N CYS A 171 -4.82 -3.26 -11.01
CA CYS A 171 -4.75 -2.81 -12.41
C CYS A 171 -5.69 -3.61 -13.31
N ILE A 172 -5.84 -4.91 -13.04
CA ILE A 172 -6.80 -5.77 -13.74
C ILE A 172 -8.23 -5.32 -13.45
N ILE A 173 -8.57 -5.05 -12.19
CA ILE A 173 -9.91 -4.54 -11.82
C ILE A 173 -10.21 -3.23 -12.55
N ASP A 174 -9.27 -2.28 -12.55
CA ASP A 174 -9.45 -1.00 -13.24
C ASP A 174 -9.65 -1.17 -14.76
N PHE A 175 -8.90 -2.08 -15.38
CA PHE A 175 -9.05 -2.41 -16.80
C PHE A 175 -10.39 -3.08 -17.12
N ILE A 176 -10.82 -4.06 -16.31
CA ILE A 176 -12.12 -4.72 -16.46
C ILE A 176 -13.25 -3.69 -16.37
N VAL A 177 -13.22 -2.84 -15.34
CA VAL A 177 -14.22 -1.80 -15.13
C VAL A 177 -14.26 -0.82 -16.31
N PHE A 178 -13.10 -0.44 -16.85
CA PHE A 178 -13.02 0.40 -18.04
C PHE A 178 -13.65 -0.27 -19.28
N VAL A 179 -13.27 -1.51 -19.59
CA VAL A 179 -13.79 -2.26 -20.76
C VAL A 179 -15.29 -2.47 -20.67
N VAL A 180 -15.77 -2.87 -19.48
CA VAL A 180 -17.18 -3.05 -19.18
C VAL A 180 -17.95 -1.74 -19.40
N SER A 181 -17.45 -0.62 -18.89
CA SER A 181 -18.09 0.70 -19.06
C SER A 181 -18.15 1.11 -20.54
N LEU A 182 -17.07 0.85 -21.30
CA LEU A 182 -17.03 1.15 -22.73
C LEU A 182 -18.04 0.29 -23.52
N ALA A 183 -18.15 -0.99 -23.20
CA ALA A 183 -19.12 -1.89 -23.83
C ALA A 183 -20.55 -1.41 -23.59
N VAL A 184 -20.85 -0.85 -22.42
CA VAL A 184 -22.19 -0.32 -22.14
C VAL A 184 -22.53 0.93 -22.94
N ILE A 185 -21.62 1.88 -23.06
CA ILE A 185 -21.87 3.07 -23.89
C ILE A 185 -22.04 2.64 -25.36
N ALA A 186 -21.20 1.73 -25.85
CA ALA A 186 -21.30 1.22 -27.22
C ALA A 186 -22.61 0.48 -27.50
N ALA A 187 -23.13 -0.27 -26.52
CA ALA A 187 -24.44 -0.93 -26.65
C ALA A 187 -25.61 0.06 -26.55
N GLY A 188 -25.48 1.12 -25.73
CA GLY A 188 -26.50 2.15 -25.56
C GLY A 188 -26.75 2.99 -26.81
N THR A 189 -25.72 3.24 -27.63
CA THR A 189 -25.86 4.02 -28.88
C THR A 189 -26.57 3.27 -30.00
N GLN A 190 -26.59 1.93 -29.97
CA GLN A 190 -27.25 1.09 -30.98
C GLN A 190 -28.76 0.94 -30.77
N GLY A 191 -29.35 1.61 -29.76
CA GLY A 191 -30.80 1.64 -29.54
C GLY A 191 -31.43 0.28 -29.23
N ASN A 192 -30.63 -0.75 -28.97
CA ASN A 192 -31.13 -2.11 -28.79
C ASN A 192 -31.93 -2.20 -27.49
N VAL A 193 -33.13 -2.78 -27.51
CA VAL A 193 -34.02 -2.87 -26.32
C VAL A 193 -33.34 -3.64 -25.17
N PHE A 194 -32.43 -4.57 -25.49
CA PHE A 194 -31.55 -5.22 -24.52
C PHE A 194 -30.61 -4.26 -23.78
N ALA A 195 -30.21 -3.16 -24.41
CA ALA A 195 -29.35 -2.14 -23.81
C ALA A 195 -30.04 -1.46 -22.62
N THR A 196 -31.36 -1.26 -22.64
CA THR A 196 -32.07 -0.67 -21.49
C THR A 196 -32.05 -1.56 -20.25
N SER A 197 -32.15 -2.87 -20.43
CA SER A 197 -32.04 -3.84 -19.34
C SER A 197 -30.58 -4.03 -18.88
N ALA A 198 -29.63 -4.04 -19.81
CA ALA A 198 -28.20 -4.11 -19.50
C ALA A 198 -27.71 -2.86 -18.74
N LEU A 199 -28.15 -1.66 -19.14
CA LEU A 199 -27.86 -0.39 -18.46
C LEU A 199 -28.32 -0.39 -17.00
N ARG A 200 -29.41 -1.10 -16.66
CA ARG A 200 -29.90 -1.23 -15.29
C ARG A 200 -29.00 -2.12 -14.44
N SER A 201 -28.60 -3.29 -14.93
CA SER A 201 -27.72 -4.22 -14.20
C SER A 201 -26.28 -3.72 -14.10
N MET A 202 -25.83 -2.96 -15.09
CA MET A 202 -24.48 -2.37 -15.14
C MET A 202 -24.27 -1.24 -14.12
N ARG A 203 -25.35 -0.63 -13.61
CA ARG A 203 -25.28 0.30 -12.47
C ARG A 203 -24.64 -0.34 -11.24
N PHE A 204 -24.89 -1.63 -11.03
CA PHE A 204 -24.28 -2.37 -9.92
C PHE A 204 -22.75 -2.48 -10.07
N LEU A 205 -22.24 -2.55 -11.30
CA LEU A 205 -20.79 -2.56 -11.59
C LEU A 205 -20.13 -1.21 -11.26
N GLN A 206 -20.89 -0.13 -11.09
CA GLN A 206 -20.36 1.16 -10.63
C GLN A 206 -19.84 1.07 -9.20
N ILE A 207 -20.38 0.18 -8.36
CA ILE A 207 -19.87 -0.07 -7.01
C ILE A 207 -18.43 -0.61 -7.07
N LEU A 208 -18.06 -1.38 -8.10
CA LEU A 208 -16.69 -1.84 -8.31
C LEU A 208 -15.70 -0.67 -8.54
N ARG A 209 -16.17 0.48 -9.05
CA ARG A 209 -15.33 1.69 -9.20
C ARG A 209 -14.90 2.28 -7.85
N MET A 210 -15.63 1.99 -6.77
CA MET A 210 -15.26 2.40 -5.41
C MET A 210 -14.17 1.49 -4.83
N VAL A 211 -14.18 0.20 -5.15
CA VAL A 211 -13.20 -0.79 -4.66
C VAL A 211 -11.77 -0.42 -5.02
N ARG A 212 -11.55 0.12 -6.23
CA ARG A 212 -10.21 0.56 -6.67
C ARG A 212 -9.69 1.84 -5.98
N MET A 213 -10.50 2.50 -5.14
CA MET A 213 -10.03 3.60 -4.30
C MET A 213 -8.91 3.11 -3.34
N ASP A 214 -8.95 1.84 -2.92
CA ASP A 214 -7.83 1.21 -2.20
C ASP A 214 -6.75 0.69 -3.17
N ARG A 215 -6.01 1.63 -3.75
CA ARG A 215 -5.04 1.41 -4.83
C ARG A 215 -3.89 0.44 -4.49
N ARG A 216 -3.52 0.33 -3.22
CA ARG A 216 -2.40 -0.52 -2.77
C ARG A 216 -2.83 -1.76 -2.00
N GLY A 217 -4.13 -1.90 -1.74
CA GLY A 217 -4.68 -2.86 -0.80
C GLY A 217 -4.06 -2.69 0.58
N GLY A 218 -3.75 -1.45 0.97
CA GLY A 218 -3.10 -1.18 2.26
C GLY A 218 -4.05 -1.52 3.40
N THR A 219 -5.31 -1.11 3.25
CA THR A 219 -6.39 -1.42 4.19
C THR A 219 -6.66 -2.91 4.22
N TRP A 220 -6.76 -3.57 3.06
CA TRP A 220 -6.96 -5.01 2.98
C TRP A 220 -5.80 -5.82 3.57
N LYS A 221 -4.55 -5.40 3.37
CA LYS A 221 -3.38 -6.04 3.99
C LYS A 221 -3.36 -5.83 5.51
N LEU A 222 -3.70 -4.62 5.96
CA LEU A 222 -3.77 -4.31 7.39
C LEU A 222 -4.84 -5.17 8.06
N LEU A 223 -6.07 -5.15 7.51
CA LEU A 223 -7.21 -5.94 7.97
C LEU A 223 -6.87 -7.43 7.95
N GLY A 224 -6.39 -7.96 6.82
CA GLY A 224 -6.01 -9.37 6.70
C GLY A 224 -4.93 -9.78 7.69
N SER A 225 -3.96 -8.91 7.97
CA SER A 225 -2.92 -9.19 8.95
C SER A 225 -3.43 -9.14 10.39
N VAL A 226 -4.40 -8.26 10.74
CA VAL A 226 -5.05 -8.27 12.06
C VAL A 226 -5.93 -9.51 12.22
N VAL A 227 -6.74 -9.84 11.21
CA VAL A 227 -7.58 -11.05 11.18
C VAL A 227 -6.73 -12.32 11.30
N TYR A 228 -5.60 -12.39 10.59
CA TYR A 228 -4.70 -13.53 10.66
C TYR A 228 -4.07 -13.68 12.06
N ALA A 229 -3.62 -12.57 12.66
CA ALA A 229 -3.04 -12.57 14.01
C ALA A 229 -4.04 -13.05 15.08
N HIS A 230 -5.30 -12.64 14.96
CA HIS A 230 -6.38 -13.01 15.88
C HIS A 230 -7.31 -14.11 15.33
N SER A 231 -6.82 -14.92 14.39
CA SER A 231 -7.65 -15.90 13.68
C SER A 231 -8.24 -16.96 14.60
N LYS A 232 -7.46 -17.42 15.59
CA LYS A 232 -7.94 -18.41 16.58
C LYS A 232 -9.09 -17.85 17.42
N GLU A 233 -8.93 -16.65 17.96
CA GLU A 233 -9.94 -15.98 18.79
C GLU A 233 -11.22 -15.73 17.98
N LEU A 234 -11.09 -15.23 16.75
CA LEU A 234 -12.22 -15.01 15.84
C LEU A 234 -12.95 -16.31 15.50
N ILE A 235 -12.23 -17.38 15.14
CA ILE A 235 -12.84 -18.68 14.84
C ILE A 235 -13.57 -19.23 16.06
N THR A 236 -12.99 -19.13 17.26
CA THR A 236 -13.66 -19.59 18.48
C THR A 236 -14.94 -18.80 18.79
N ALA A 237 -14.93 -17.47 18.63
CA ALA A 237 -16.11 -16.63 18.84
C ALA A 237 -17.22 -16.96 17.83
N TRP A 238 -16.87 -17.11 16.54
CA TRP A 238 -17.81 -17.50 15.50
C TRP A 238 -18.37 -18.90 15.72
N TYR A 239 -17.54 -19.86 16.11
CA TYR A 239 -17.96 -21.24 16.38
C TYR A 239 -18.97 -21.28 17.53
N ILE A 240 -18.64 -20.67 18.68
CA ILE A 240 -19.52 -20.66 19.85
C ILE A 240 -20.80 -19.85 19.55
N GLY A 241 -20.68 -18.70 18.90
CA GLY A 241 -21.84 -17.88 18.49
C GLY A 241 -22.79 -18.64 17.57
N PHE A 242 -22.25 -19.35 16.58
CA PHE A 242 -23.06 -20.16 15.67
C PHE A 242 -23.72 -21.35 16.38
N LEU A 243 -23.01 -22.00 17.31
CA LEU A 243 -23.57 -23.06 18.15
C LEU A 243 -24.77 -22.53 18.95
N VAL A 244 -24.60 -21.39 19.64
CA VAL A 244 -25.67 -20.74 20.40
C VAL A 244 -26.85 -20.37 19.49
N LEU A 245 -26.60 -19.84 18.29
CA LEU A 245 -27.65 -19.52 17.32
C LEU A 245 -28.51 -20.74 16.96
N ILE A 246 -27.86 -21.86 16.62
CA ILE A 246 -28.55 -23.10 16.22
C ILE A 246 -29.36 -23.66 17.40
N PHE A 247 -28.77 -23.73 18.59
CA PHE A 247 -29.44 -24.24 19.79
C PHE A 247 -30.60 -23.35 20.24
N ALA A 248 -30.41 -22.02 20.27
CA ALA A 248 -31.45 -21.07 20.65
C ALA A 248 -32.65 -21.13 19.70
N SER A 249 -32.37 -21.12 18.38
CA SER A 249 -33.42 -21.20 17.36
C SER A 249 -34.17 -22.54 17.44
N PHE A 250 -33.47 -23.65 17.66
CA PHE A 250 -34.12 -24.96 17.77
C PHE A 250 -35.02 -25.07 19.00
N LEU A 251 -34.56 -24.61 20.17
CA LEU A 251 -35.34 -24.68 21.41
C LEU A 251 -36.55 -23.74 21.38
N VAL A 252 -36.41 -22.53 20.83
CA VAL A 252 -37.53 -21.60 20.67
C VAL A 252 -38.51 -22.10 19.61
N TYR A 253 -38.04 -22.71 18.52
CA TYR A 253 -38.90 -23.39 17.55
C TYR A 253 -39.76 -24.47 18.22
N LEU A 254 -39.15 -25.37 19.00
CA LEU A 254 -39.91 -26.42 19.70
C LEU A 254 -40.91 -25.85 20.71
N ALA A 255 -40.61 -24.73 21.35
CA ALA A 255 -41.51 -24.07 22.30
C ALA A 255 -42.68 -23.34 21.62
N GLU A 256 -42.49 -22.83 20.40
CA GLU A 256 -43.46 -21.96 19.73
C GLU A 256 -44.22 -22.63 18.57
N LYS A 257 -43.72 -23.75 18.01
CA LYS A 257 -44.25 -24.37 16.78
C LYS A 257 -45.75 -24.71 16.82
N ASP A 258 -46.29 -25.04 17.98
CA ASP A 258 -47.68 -25.50 18.12
C ASP A 258 -48.65 -24.35 18.47
N VAL A 259 -48.12 -23.17 18.84
CA VAL A 259 -48.91 -22.04 19.36
C VAL A 259 -48.82 -20.82 18.46
N ASN A 260 -47.65 -20.57 17.86
CA ASN A 260 -47.38 -19.37 17.09
C ASN A 260 -47.16 -19.69 15.61
N THR A 261 -48.04 -19.17 14.75
CA THR A 261 -47.93 -19.31 13.29
C THR A 261 -46.75 -18.54 12.68
N GLU A 262 -46.05 -17.71 13.47
CA GLU A 262 -44.80 -17.05 13.05
C GLU A 262 -43.61 -18.04 13.01
N PHE A 263 -43.69 -19.16 13.75
CA PHE A 263 -42.65 -20.19 13.85
C PHE A 263 -43.06 -21.51 13.21
N ASN A 264 -43.60 -21.47 11.97
CA ASN A 264 -44.05 -22.67 11.26
C ASN A 264 -42.88 -23.58 10.85
N THR A 265 -41.79 -22.99 10.36
CA THR A 265 -40.62 -23.74 9.91
C THR A 265 -39.41 -23.44 10.79
N TYR A 266 -38.47 -24.40 10.85
CA TYR A 266 -37.20 -24.16 11.52
C TYR A 266 -36.42 -22.98 10.90
N ALA A 267 -36.58 -22.74 9.60
CA ALA A 267 -35.99 -21.59 8.91
C ALA A 267 -36.52 -20.25 9.45
N ASP A 268 -37.80 -20.17 9.82
CA ASP A 268 -38.39 -18.98 10.43
C ASP A 268 -37.80 -18.68 11.81
N SER A 269 -37.56 -19.73 12.59
CA SER A 269 -36.91 -19.60 13.89
C SER A 269 -35.43 -19.22 13.76
N LEU A 270 -34.73 -19.75 12.75
CA LEU A 270 -33.33 -19.39 12.48
C LEU A 270 -33.20 -17.92 12.02
N TRP A 271 -34.15 -17.43 11.21
CA TRP A 271 -34.26 -16.00 10.88
C TRP A 271 -34.44 -15.16 12.14
N TRP A 272 -35.40 -15.51 13.00
CA TRP A 272 -35.62 -14.83 14.27
C TRP A 272 -34.37 -14.82 15.17
N GLY A 273 -33.72 -15.98 15.32
CA GLY A 273 -32.50 -16.13 16.11
C GLY A 273 -31.38 -15.25 15.57
N THR A 274 -31.22 -15.19 14.24
CA THR A 274 -30.21 -14.35 13.59
C THR A 274 -30.47 -12.87 13.91
N ILE A 275 -31.68 -12.37 13.66
CA ILE A 275 -32.06 -10.97 13.89
C ILE A 275 -31.96 -10.56 15.37
N THR A 276 -32.25 -11.50 16.27
CA THR A 276 -32.20 -11.27 17.73
C THR A 276 -30.76 -11.27 18.24
N LEU A 277 -29.93 -12.27 17.87
CA LEU A 277 -28.54 -12.35 18.32
C LEU A 277 -27.64 -11.28 17.71
N THR A 278 -27.96 -10.77 16.52
CA THR A 278 -27.30 -9.61 15.93
C THR A 278 -27.86 -8.27 16.43
N THR A 279 -28.78 -8.28 17.41
CA THR A 279 -29.39 -7.08 18.01
C THR A 279 -30.10 -6.15 17.01
N ILE A 280 -30.55 -6.67 15.87
CA ILE A 280 -31.32 -5.88 14.89
C ILE A 280 -32.76 -5.69 15.37
N GLY A 281 -33.41 -6.78 15.79
CA GLY A 281 -34.73 -6.75 16.44
C GLY A 281 -35.83 -6.09 15.60
N TYR A 282 -36.07 -6.56 14.36
CA TYR A 282 -37.16 -6.04 13.52
C TYR A 282 -38.55 -6.13 14.17
N GLY A 283 -38.78 -7.13 15.03
CA GLY A 283 -40.06 -7.35 15.71
C GLY A 283 -41.13 -8.01 14.85
N ASP A 284 -40.76 -8.54 13.67
CA ASP A 284 -41.64 -9.27 12.74
C ASP A 284 -42.01 -10.67 13.24
N LYS A 285 -41.13 -11.33 14.00
CA LYS A 285 -41.37 -12.63 14.65
C LYS A 285 -40.99 -12.53 16.11
N THR A 286 -41.86 -12.93 17.03
CA THR A 286 -41.58 -12.87 18.48
C THR A 286 -42.19 -14.05 19.23
N PRO A 287 -41.47 -14.66 20.19
CA PRO A 287 -42.03 -15.75 20.99
C PRO A 287 -43.19 -15.26 21.86
N ARG A 288 -44.32 -15.96 21.78
CA ARG A 288 -45.55 -15.61 22.51
C ARG A 288 -45.68 -16.41 23.80
N THR A 289 -45.20 -17.65 23.81
CA THR A 289 -45.26 -18.52 24.98
C THR A 289 -44.30 -18.03 26.07
N TRP A 290 -44.66 -18.25 27.34
CA TRP A 290 -43.78 -17.93 28.46
C TRP A 290 -42.45 -18.70 28.38
N LEU A 291 -42.49 -19.98 28.02
CA LEU A 291 -41.30 -20.81 27.85
C LEU A 291 -40.40 -20.29 26.74
N GLY A 292 -40.97 -19.97 25.57
CA GLY A 292 -40.23 -19.38 24.46
C GLY A 292 -39.58 -18.04 24.82
N ARG A 293 -40.28 -17.19 25.58
CA ARG A 293 -39.72 -15.92 26.10
C ARG A 293 -38.58 -16.13 27.09
N LEU A 294 -38.71 -17.09 28.01
CA LEU A 294 -37.66 -17.40 28.97
C LEU A 294 -36.39 -17.93 28.26
N LEU A 295 -36.57 -18.86 27.32
CA LEU A 295 -35.49 -19.39 26.49
C LEU A 295 -34.84 -18.29 25.65
N ALA A 296 -35.66 -17.46 24.98
CA ALA A 296 -35.19 -16.33 24.20
C ALA A 296 -34.40 -15.34 25.03
N ALA A 297 -34.86 -14.98 26.23
CA ALA A 297 -34.15 -14.07 27.12
C ALA A 297 -32.79 -14.63 27.56
N GLY A 298 -32.75 -15.91 27.96
CA GLY A 298 -31.49 -16.57 28.37
C GLY A 298 -30.47 -16.66 27.24
N PHE A 299 -30.91 -17.11 26.06
CA PHE A 299 -30.02 -17.22 24.90
C PHE A 299 -29.66 -15.87 24.28
N ALA A 300 -30.51 -14.85 24.38
CA ALA A 300 -30.17 -13.50 23.92
C ALA A 300 -29.00 -12.92 24.72
N LEU A 301 -29.00 -13.05 26.05
CA LEU A 301 -27.90 -12.56 26.90
C LEU A 301 -26.55 -13.22 26.55
N LEU A 302 -26.57 -14.54 26.34
CA LEU A 302 -25.37 -15.29 25.97
C LEU A 302 -24.94 -15.01 24.52
N GLY A 303 -25.86 -15.13 23.57
CA GLY A 303 -25.53 -15.06 22.15
C GLY A 303 -25.12 -13.65 21.69
N VAL A 304 -25.77 -12.59 22.20
CA VAL A 304 -25.38 -11.19 21.87
C VAL A 304 -23.93 -10.93 22.28
N SER A 305 -23.51 -11.45 23.44
CA SER A 305 -22.13 -11.31 23.92
C SER A 305 -21.13 -11.92 22.94
N PHE A 306 -21.38 -13.14 22.44
CA PHE A 306 -20.49 -13.81 21.48
C PHE A 306 -20.47 -13.16 20.10
N PHE A 307 -21.61 -12.67 19.60
CA PHE A 307 -21.68 -11.96 18.32
C PHE A 307 -21.01 -10.57 18.36
N ALA A 308 -20.90 -9.96 19.54
CA ALA A 308 -20.18 -8.70 19.72
C ALA A 308 -18.65 -8.87 19.78
N LEU A 309 -18.14 -10.05 20.17
CA LEU A 309 -16.70 -10.28 20.35
C LEU A 309 -15.84 -10.03 19.10
N PRO A 310 -16.23 -10.44 17.87
CA PRO A 310 -15.42 -10.17 16.67
C PRO A 310 -15.15 -8.68 16.45
N ALA A 311 -16.13 -7.81 16.72
CA ALA A 311 -15.95 -6.37 16.61
C ALA A 311 -14.96 -5.85 17.66
N GLY A 312 -15.05 -6.34 18.91
CA GLY A 312 -14.14 -5.99 20.00
C GLY A 312 -12.70 -6.44 19.76
N ILE A 313 -12.51 -7.69 19.31
CA ILE A 313 -11.19 -8.28 19.00
C ILE A 313 -10.52 -7.53 17.84
N LEU A 314 -11.27 -7.25 16.76
CA LEU A 314 -10.73 -6.47 15.65
C LEU A 314 -10.39 -5.04 16.08
N GLY A 315 -11.26 -4.39 16.86
CA GLY A 315 -11.03 -3.04 17.38
C GLY A 315 -9.76 -2.94 18.22
N SER A 316 -9.57 -3.85 19.17
CA SER A 316 -8.35 -3.90 20.00
C SER A 316 -7.10 -4.27 19.18
N GLY A 317 -7.22 -5.20 18.22
CA GLY A 317 -6.15 -5.58 17.30
C GLY A 317 -5.65 -4.42 16.43
N PHE A 318 -6.56 -3.56 15.93
CA PHE A 318 -6.18 -2.33 15.22
C PHE A 318 -5.49 -1.33 16.14
N ALA A 319 -5.99 -1.12 17.35
CA ALA A 319 -5.41 -0.18 18.31
C ALA A 319 -3.96 -0.57 18.67
N LEU A 320 -3.74 -1.85 19.00
CA LEU A 320 -2.40 -2.38 19.31
C LEU A 320 -1.44 -2.26 18.13
N LYS A 321 -1.94 -2.50 16.90
CA LYS A 321 -1.10 -2.39 15.70
C LYS A 321 -0.71 -0.95 15.38
N VAL A 322 -1.61 0.01 15.60
CA VAL A 322 -1.30 1.44 15.45
C VAL A 322 -0.29 1.88 16.52
N GLN A 323 -0.43 1.43 17.76
CA GLN A 323 0.50 1.71 18.84
C GLN A 323 1.89 1.13 18.56
N GLU A 324 1.96 -0.11 18.08
CA GLU A 324 3.20 -0.77 17.70
C GLU A 324 3.90 -0.04 16.53
N GLN A 325 3.15 0.41 15.53
CA GLN A 325 3.69 1.24 14.45
C GLN A 325 4.23 2.58 14.95
N HIS A 326 3.57 3.21 15.93
CA HIS A 326 4.07 4.44 16.53
C HIS A 326 5.40 4.19 17.26
N ARG A 327 5.48 3.10 18.04
CA ARG A 327 6.71 2.68 18.72
C ARG A 327 7.85 2.38 17.74
N GLN A 328 7.56 1.75 16.61
CA GLN A 328 8.54 1.46 15.57
C GLN A 328 9.02 2.71 14.82
N LYS A 329 8.22 3.77 14.70
CA LYS A 329 8.67 5.05 14.13
C LYS A 329 9.74 5.75 14.98
N HIS A 330 9.78 5.48 16.29
CA HIS A 330 10.85 5.96 17.18
C HIS A 330 12.17 5.17 17.05
N PHE A 331 12.22 4.09 16.25
CA PHE A 331 13.47 3.36 16.00
C PHE A 331 14.31 4.00 14.89
N GLU A 332 14.93 5.14 15.20
CA GLU A 332 16.03 5.70 14.41
C GLU A 332 17.27 4.78 14.41
N LYS A 333 17.31 3.80 15.33
CA LYS A 333 18.35 2.77 15.47
C LYS A 333 18.51 1.80 14.28
N ARG A 334 17.59 1.76 13.31
CA ARG A 334 17.73 0.89 12.12
C ARG A 334 18.60 1.48 10.99
N ARG A 335 18.99 2.76 11.07
CA ARG A 335 19.80 3.42 10.03
C ARG A 335 21.23 2.86 9.96
N THR A 336 21.86 2.61 11.12
CA THR A 336 23.23 2.10 11.21
C THR A 336 23.41 0.67 10.68
N PRO A 337 22.58 -0.34 11.03
CA PRO A 337 22.71 -1.68 10.47
C PRO A 337 22.37 -1.75 8.97
N ALA A 338 21.45 -0.91 8.49
CA ALA A 338 21.17 -0.83 7.05
C ALA A 338 22.37 -0.27 6.27
N ALA A 339 23.04 0.76 6.81
CA ALA A 339 24.24 1.34 6.21
C ALA A 339 25.41 0.34 6.20
N SER A 340 25.64 -0.39 7.29
CA SER A 340 26.72 -1.40 7.33
C SER A 340 26.49 -2.54 6.35
N LEU A 341 25.24 -2.99 6.17
CA LEU A 341 24.89 -4.00 5.17
C LEU A 341 25.17 -3.52 3.74
N ILE A 342 24.78 -2.29 3.40
CA ILE A 342 25.04 -1.71 2.08
C ILE A 342 26.55 -1.60 1.81
N GLN A 343 27.32 -1.16 2.82
CA GLN A 343 28.77 -1.05 2.70
C GLN A 343 29.44 -2.43 2.55
N ALA A 344 29.00 -3.43 3.31
CA ALA A 344 29.51 -4.80 3.19
C ALA A 344 29.20 -5.41 1.81
N ALA A 345 27.96 -5.24 1.33
CA ALA A 345 27.55 -5.71 0.00
C ALA A 345 28.34 -5.03 -1.12
N TRP A 346 28.59 -3.72 -1.02
CA TRP A 346 29.44 -3.02 -1.98
C TRP A 346 30.87 -3.55 -1.94
N ARG A 347 31.45 -3.75 -0.75
CA ARG A 347 32.82 -4.26 -0.61
C ARG A 347 32.97 -5.63 -1.26
N LEU A 348 32.02 -6.55 -1.02
CA LEU A 348 31.98 -7.86 -1.66
C LEU A 348 31.86 -7.78 -3.19
N TYR A 349 30.99 -6.90 -3.69
CA TYR A 349 30.86 -6.67 -5.14
C TYR A 349 32.15 -6.10 -5.76
N SER A 350 32.80 -5.16 -5.07
CA SER A 350 34.01 -4.50 -5.55
C SER A 350 35.24 -5.41 -5.59
N THR A 351 35.30 -6.40 -4.67
CA THR A 351 36.34 -7.44 -4.69
C THR A 351 36.18 -8.39 -5.88
N ASP A 352 34.95 -8.57 -6.38
CA ASP A 352 34.60 -9.45 -7.51
C ASP A 352 34.80 -8.78 -8.88
N ALA A 353 34.85 -7.44 -8.94
CA ALA A 353 35.05 -6.69 -10.18
C ALA A 353 36.43 -6.91 -10.86
N GLN A 354 37.38 -7.55 -10.17
CA GLN A 354 38.71 -7.91 -10.71
C GLN A 354 38.78 -9.33 -11.32
N HIS A 355 37.78 -10.20 -11.16
CA HIS A 355 37.79 -11.57 -11.70
C HIS A 355 36.60 -11.83 -12.65
N SER A 356 36.86 -11.72 -13.96
CA SER A 356 35.83 -11.72 -15.02
C SER A 356 35.14 -13.06 -15.33
N TYR A 357 35.46 -14.16 -14.63
CA TYR A 357 35.01 -15.51 -15.00
C TYR A 357 33.84 -16.09 -14.19
N LEU A 358 33.32 -15.37 -13.18
CA LEU A 358 32.20 -15.84 -12.34
C LEU A 358 30.90 -15.03 -12.49
N THR A 359 30.87 -14.03 -13.38
CA THR A 359 29.72 -13.14 -13.67
C THR A 359 28.44 -13.85 -14.10
N VAL A 360 28.49 -15.15 -14.41
CA VAL A 360 27.31 -15.97 -14.72
C VAL A 360 26.47 -16.23 -13.45
N LEU A 361 27.07 -16.36 -12.27
CA LEU A 361 26.33 -16.71 -11.03
C LEU A 361 25.51 -15.54 -10.44
N LEU A 362 26.00 -14.30 -10.56
CA LEU A 362 25.33 -13.09 -10.06
C LEU A 362 24.32 -12.47 -11.05
N SER A 363 24.27 -12.97 -12.29
CA SER A 363 23.28 -12.56 -13.29
C SER A 363 21.87 -13.08 -12.99
N SER A 364 21.72 -14.02 -12.05
CA SER A 364 20.42 -14.52 -11.63
C SER A 364 19.84 -13.65 -10.49
N PRO A 365 18.77 -12.89 -10.73
CA PRO A 365 18.18 -11.98 -9.74
C PRO A 365 17.55 -12.70 -8.53
N THR A 366 17.58 -14.02 -8.48
CA THR A 366 17.11 -14.85 -7.36
C THR A 366 18.11 -14.97 -6.22
N MET A 367 19.43 -14.92 -6.47
CA MET A 367 20.43 -15.16 -5.41
C MET A 367 20.67 -13.95 -4.51
N LEU A 368 20.62 -12.73 -5.05
CA LEU A 368 20.75 -11.49 -4.27
C LEU A 368 19.56 -11.27 -3.32
N LEU A 369 18.43 -11.96 -3.57
CA LEU A 369 17.29 -12.01 -2.66
C LEU A 369 17.48 -12.99 -1.50
N LEU A 370 18.28 -14.05 -1.69
CA LEU A 370 18.43 -15.13 -0.72
C LEU A 370 19.21 -14.70 0.54
N CYS A 371 20.23 -13.84 0.39
CA CYS A 371 20.98 -13.31 1.54
C CYS A 371 20.18 -12.30 2.41
N VAL A 372 19.02 -11.82 1.96
CA VAL A 372 18.11 -10.99 2.78
C VAL A 372 17.09 -11.86 3.54
N ALA A 373 17.00 -13.15 3.23
CA ALA A 373 15.95 -14.04 3.73
C ALA A 373 16.37 -14.96 4.89
N THR A 374 17.61 -14.92 5.35
CA THR A 374 18.07 -15.74 6.49
C THR A 374 18.15 -14.91 7.77
N ASP A 375 16.99 -14.62 8.35
CA ASP A 375 16.64 -15.14 9.69
C ASP A 375 15.21 -14.72 10.07
N ARG A 376 14.34 -15.72 10.28
CA ARG A 376 13.00 -15.67 10.90
C ARG A 376 11.75 -15.35 10.04
N PRO A 377 10.59 -15.94 10.42
CA PRO A 377 9.53 -16.31 9.50
C PRO A 377 8.55 -15.16 9.25
N MET A 378 8.02 -15.14 8.02
CA MET A 378 6.87 -14.36 7.53
C MET A 378 6.41 -13.17 8.39
N ASP A 379 7.00 -12.00 8.15
CA ASP A 379 6.33 -10.73 8.39
C ASP A 379 6.41 -9.84 7.15
N LEU A 380 5.31 -9.85 6.40
CA LEU A 380 5.16 -9.24 5.09
C LEU A 380 4.89 -7.73 5.19
N THR A 381 5.87 -6.93 5.62
CA THR A 381 5.88 -5.47 5.38
C THR A 381 7.27 -4.87 5.55
N ILE A 382 8.16 -5.08 4.59
CA ILE A 382 9.35 -4.24 4.43
C ILE A 382 9.21 -3.52 3.08
N PRO A 383 9.28 -2.17 3.03
CA PRO A 383 9.42 -1.48 1.76
C PRO A 383 10.77 -1.90 1.20
N THR A 384 10.75 -2.74 0.16
CA THR A 384 11.95 -3.14 -0.58
C THR A 384 12.55 -1.86 -1.17
N VAL A 385 13.51 -1.27 -0.48
CA VAL A 385 14.40 -0.26 -1.04
C VAL A 385 15.37 -1.06 -1.92
N CYS A 386 14.92 -1.41 -3.12
CA CYS A 386 15.83 -1.81 -4.19
C CYS A 386 16.70 -0.60 -4.49
N ILE A 387 17.86 -0.53 -3.85
CA ILE A 387 18.98 0.26 -4.36
C ILE A 387 19.41 -0.44 -5.64
N CYS A 388 18.79 -0.09 -6.77
CA CYS A 388 19.40 -0.31 -8.06
C CYS A 388 20.64 0.59 -8.07
N LEU A 389 21.81 0.04 -7.72
CA LEU A 389 23.07 0.51 -8.25
C LEU A 389 22.95 0.37 -9.77
N SER A 390 22.51 1.44 -10.43
CA SER A 390 22.48 1.48 -11.88
C SER A 390 23.92 1.56 -12.31
N MET A 391 24.48 0.44 -12.76
CA MET A 391 25.63 0.45 -13.65
C MET A 391 25.29 1.30 -14.88
N VAL A 392 26.32 1.98 -15.36
CA VAL A 392 26.40 3.00 -16.42
C VAL A 392 25.50 2.70 -17.62
#